data_AF-A0A1R3VV69-F1
#
_entry.id   AF-A0A1R3VV69-F1
#
_cell.length_a   1.000
_cell.length_b   1.000
_cell.length_c   1.000
_cell.angle_alpha   90.00
_cell.angle_beta   90.00
_cell.angle_gamma   90.00
#
_symmetry.space_group_name_H-M   'P 1'
#
loop_
_entity.id
_entity.type
_entity.pdbx_description
1 polymer ?
#
loop_
_entity_poly.entity_id
_entity_poly.type
_entity_poly.pdbx_seq_one_letter_code
_entity_poly.pdbx_strand_id
1 'polypeptide(L)'
;MTDRTLPPESLDEWAAALRVELGLPDELPVALVLDLARDVANGVARPAAPLSAFAAGLAAGRAGGSPDDVRAAVDSVTRLAAGWDA
;
A
#
# COMPACT_ATOMS: atom_id res chain seq x y z
N MET A 1 -22.46 -10.77 5.92
CA MET A 1 -21.60 -9.58 5.86
C MET A 1 -21.39 -9.30 4.39
N THR A 2 -22.00 -8.24 3.87
CA THR A 2 -21.94 -7.93 2.45
C THR A 2 -20.49 -7.70 2.08
N ASP A 3 -19.94 -8.57 1.24
CA ASP A 3 -18.60 -8.44 0.68
C ASP A 3 -18.61 -7.19 -0.19
N ARG A 4 -18.30 -6.03 0.41
CA ARG A 4 -18.17 -4.76 -0.29
C ARG A 4 -16.81 -4.75 -0.96
N THR A 5 -16.68 -5.57 -2.00
CA THR A 5 -15.63 -5.34 -2.99
C THR A 5 -15.99 -4.03 -3.68
N LEU A 6 -15.17 -2.99 -3.48
CA LEU A 6 -15.31 -1.73 -4.19
C LEU A 6 -14.93 -1.97 -5.65
N PRO A 7 -15.76 -1.57 -6.64
CA PRO A 7 -15.29 -1.54 -8.03
C PRO A 7 -14.13 -0.52 -8.17
N PRO A 8 -13.29 -0.63 -9.21
CA PRO A 8 -12.08 0.19 -9.35
C PRO A 8 -12.33 1.70 -9.21
N GLU A 9 -13.40 2.21 -9.80
CA GLU A 9 -13.81 3.62 -9.69
C GLU A 9 -14.16 4.05 -8.26
N SER A 10 -14.67 3.13 -7.43
CA SER A 10 -14.93 3.40 -6.03
C SER A 10 -13.67 3.40 -5.17
N LEU A 11 -12.55 2.84 -5.65
CA LEU A 11 -11.26 2.95 -4.96
C LEU A 11 -10.65 4.33 -5.15
N ASP A 12 -10.80 4.96 -6.31
CA ASP A 12 -10.33 6.33 -6.55
C ASP A 12 -11.13 7.33 -5.71
N GLU A 13 -12.46 7.18 -5.67
CA GLU A 13 -13.32 7.98 -4.79
C GLU A 13 -12.98 7.79 -3.31
N TRP A 14 -12.72 6.54 -2.89
CA TRP A 14 -12.32 6.24 -1.52
C TRP A 14 -10.94 6.82 -1.19
N ALA A 15 -9.98 6.73 -2.10
CA ALA A 15 -8.66 7.32 -1.95
C ALA A 15 -8.73 8.86 -1.83
N ALA A 16 -9.60 9.50 -2.62
CA ALA A 16 -9.85 10.93 -2.53
C ALA A 16 -10.47 11.30 -1.17
N ALA A 17 -11.45 10.53 -0.69
CA ALA A 17 -12.05 10.74 0.63
C ALA A 17 -11.02 10.58 1.76
N LEU A 18 -10.18 9.55 1.70
CA LEU A 18 -9.08 9.34 2.66
C LEU A 18 -8.08 10.48 2.65
N ARG A 19 -7.70 10.99 1.47
CA ARG A 19 -6.79 12.13 1.35
C ARG A 19 -7.33 13.36 2.09
N VAL A 20 -8.61 13.66 1.89
CA VAL A 20 -9.29 14.78 2.55
C VAL A 20 -9.35 14.57 4.07
N GLU A 21 -9.81 13.39 4.51
CA GLU A 21 -9.97 13.08 5.93
C GLU A 21 -8.64 13.10 6.70
N LEU A 22 -7.56 12.60 6.08
CA LEU A 22 -6.25 12.51 6.70
C LEU A 22 -5.38 13.76 6.48
N GLY A 23 -5.88 14.78 5.76
CA GLY A 23 -5.15 16.01 5.47
C GLY A 23 -3.88 15.79 4.64
N LEU A 24 -3.90 14.82 3.72
CA LEU A 24 -2.76 14.48 2.89
C LEU A 24 -2.65 15.46 1.70
N PRO A 25 -1.46 16.05 1.45
CA PRO A 25 -1.30 17.04 0.38
C PRO A 25 -1.27 16.40 -1.02
N ASP A 26 -0.84 15.14 -1.11
CA ASP A 26 -0.63 14.42 -2.36
C ASP A 26 -1.71 13.35 -2.60
N GLU A 27 -1.87 12.96 -3.87
CA GLU A 27 -2.71 11.84 -4.27
C GLU A 27 -2.15 10.52 -3.71
N LEU A 28 -3.05 9.64 -3.24
CA LEU A 28 -2.64 8.32 -2.77
C LEU A 28 -2.26 7.42 -3.95
N PRO A 29 -1.11 6.71 -3.91
CA PRO A 29 -0.65 5.87 -5.02
C PRO A 29 -1.36 4.50 -4.99
N VAL A 30 -2.66 4.49 -5.32
CA VAL A 30 -3.54 3.32 -5.20
C VAL A 30 -2.97 2.09 -5.92
N ALA A 31 -2.59 2.23 -7.19
CA ALA A 31 -2.05 1.12 -7.98
C ALA A 31 -0.79 0.50 -7.32
N LEU A 32 0.14 1.35 -6.88
CA LEU A 32 1.38 0.91 -6.22
C LEU A 32 1.11 0.13 -4.92
N VAL A 33 0.16 0.60 -4.11
CA VAL A 33 -0.23 -0.07 -2.85
C VAL A 33 -0.91 -1.41 -3.13
N LEU A 34 -1.76 -1.48 -4.16
CA LEU A 34 -2.43 -2.73 -4.56
C LEU A 34 -1.45 -3.75 -5.15
N ASP A 35 -0.45 -3.30 -5.90
CA ASP A 35 0.61 -4.15 -6.42
C ASP A 35 1.49 -4.69 -5.29
N LEU A 36 1.89 -3.84 -4.33
CA LEU A 36 2.57 -4.30 -3.11
C LEU A 36 1.75 -5.36 -2.37
N ALA A 37 0.45 -5.12 -2.17
CA ALA A 37 -0.43 -6.05 -1.49
C ALA A 37 -0.53 -7.38 -2.24
N ARG A 38 -0.63 -7.35 -3.57
CA ARG A 38 -0.63 -8.53 -4.45
C ARG A 38 0.67 -9.33 -4.28
N ASP A 39 1.82 -8.68 -4.42
CA ASP A 39 3.13 -9.34 -4.36
C ASP A 39 3.36 -10.01 -3.01
N VAL A 40 3.04 -9.30 -1.92
CA VAL A 40 3.17 -9.85 -0.56
C VAL A 40 2.16 -10.97 -0.30
N ALA A 41 0.92 -10.84 -0.79
CA ALA A 41 -0.08 -11.89 -0.62
C ALA A 41 0.32 -13.20 -1.32
N ASN A 42 1.00 -13.09 -2.46
CA ASN A 42 1.46 -14.22 -3.27
C ASN A 42 2.79 -14.80 -2.77
N GLY A 43 3.75 -13.93 -2.39
CA GLY A 43 5.10 -14.34 -2.01
C GLY A 43 5.27 -14.69 -0.53
N VAL A 44 4.41 -14.17 0.35
CA VAL A 44 4.51 -14.40 1.81
C VAL A 44 3.27 -15.11 2.33
N ALA A 45 2.16 -14.38 2.45
CA ALA A 45 0.86 -14.90 2.84
C ALA A 45 -0.20 -13.79 2.70
N ARG A 46 -1.46 -14.16 2.44
CA ARG A 46 -2.56 -13.18 2.32
C ARG A 46 -2.68 -12.23 3.54
N PRO A 47 -2.53 -12.69 4.81
CA PRO A 47 -2.56 -11.78 5.96
C PRO A 47 -1.37 -10.81 6.05
N ALA A 48 -0.25 -11.09 5.36
CA ALA A 48 0.92 -10.23 5.38
C ALA A 48 0.72 -8.96 4.52
N ALA A 49 -0.18 -8.97 3.53
CA ALA A 49 -0.42 -7.84 2.64
C ALA A 49 -0.80 -6.53 3.37
N PRO A 50 -1.83 -6.47 4.24
CA PRO A 50 -2.17 -5.23 4.95
C PRO A 50 -1.08 -4.80 5.94
N LEU A 51 -0.39 -5.76 6.58
CA LEU A 51 0.73 -5.46 7.49
C LEU A 51 1.88 -4.77 6.74
N SER A 52 2.24 -5.32 5.57
CA SER A 52 3.28 -4.78 4.69
C SER A 52 2.95 -3.40 4.14
N ALA A 53 1.70 -3.17 3.71
CA ALA A 53 1.25 -1.86 3.24
C ALA A 53 1.35 -0.80 4.35
N PHE A 54 0.92 -1.14 5.57
CA PHE A 54 1.06 -0.26 6.73
C PHE A 54 2.53 0.03 7.05
N ALA A 55 3.39 -0.99 7.04
CA ALA A 55 4.82 -0.84 7.31
C ALA A 55 5.52 0.04 6.27
N ALA A 56 5.21 -0.14 4.98
CA ALA A 56 5.73 0.68 3.89
C ALA A 56 5.34 2.16 4.07
N GLY A 57 4.07 2.44 4.35
CA GLY A 57 3.59 3.80 4.61
C GLY A 57 4.25 4.44 5.84
N LEU A 58 4.39 3.68 6.93
CA LEU A 58 5.06 4.16 8.15
C LEU A 58 6.55 4.47 7.91
N ALA A 59 7.24 3.64 7.13
CA ALA A 59 8.64 3.86 6.77
C ALA A 59 8.79 5.09 5.87
N ALA A 60 7.97 5.22 4.82
CA ALA A 60 7.99 6.36 3.92
C ALA A 60 7.72 7.69 4.66
N GLY A 61 6.70 7.72 5.53
CA GLY A 61 6.39 8.90 6.34
C GLY A 61 7.53 9.31 7.28
N ARG A 62 8.30 8.34 7.81
CA ARG A 62 9.51 8.61 8.62
C ARG A 62 10.70 9.10 7.80
N ALA A 63 10.76 8.79 6.51
CA ALA A 63 11.83 9.21 5.61
C ALA A 63 11.61 10.61 5.01
N GLY A 64 10.41 11.18 5.14
CA GLY A 64 10.08 12.51 4.62
C GLY A 64 8.73 12.55 3.90
N GLY A 65 8.18 11.39 3.55
CA GLY A 65 6.87 11.27 2.93
C GLY A 65 6.82 11.65 1.45
N SER A 66 7.98 11.83 0.80
CA SER A 66 8.01 12.13 -0.64
C SER A 66 7.57 10.92 -1.48
N PRO A 67 7.14 11.13 -2.74
CA PRO A 67 6.85 10.03 -3.65
C PRO A 67 8.02 9.04 -3.82
N ASP A 68 9.27 9.53 -3.73
CA ASP A 68 10.46 8.68 -3.78
C ASP A 68 10.65 7.85 -2.50
N ASP A 69 10.33 8.41 -1.33
CA ASP A 69 10.34 7.65 -0.06
C ASP A 69 9.30 6.52 -0.08
N VAL A 70 8.13 6.78 -0.65
CA VAL A 70 7.08 5.77 -0.84
C VAL A 70 7.56 4.66 -1.78
N ARG A 71 8.11 5.02 -2.95
CA ARG A 71 8.68 4.03 -3.89
C ARG A 71 9.77 3.20 -3.25
N ALA A 72 10.71 3.84 -2.55
CA ALA A 72 11.81 3.16 -1.89
C ALA A 72 11.34 2.17 -0.82
N ALA A 73 10.32 2.56 -0.02
CA ALA A 73 9.73 1.68 0.99
C ALA A 73 9.01 0.49 0.35
N VAL A 74 8.19 0.73 -0.68
CA VAL A 74 7.49 -0.33 -1.43
C VAL A 74 8.50 -1.30 -2.07
N ASP A 75 9.51 -0.80 -2.77
CA ASP A 75 10.55 -1.62 -3.40
C ASP A 75 11.30 -2.49 -2.38
N SER A 76 11.56 -1.95 -1.18
CA SER A 76 12.19 -2.71 -0.10
C SER A 76 11.33 -3.87 0.37
N VAL A 77 10.03 -3.65 0.52
CA VAL A 77 9.10 -4.70 0.97
C VAL A 77 8.87 -5.73 -0.13
N THR A 78 8.72 -5.31 -1.39
CA THR A 78 8.58 -6.23 -2.53
C THR A 78 9.82 -7.12 -2.69
N ARG A 79 11.04 -6.58 -2.57
CA ARG A 79 12.27 -7.39 -2.57
C ARG A 79 12.32 -8.39 -1.42
N LEU A 80 11.90 -7.99 -0.23
CA LEU A 80 11.85 -8.89 0.93
C LEU A 80 10.85 -10.03 0.69
N ALA A 81 9.67 -9.73 0.16
CA ALA A 81 8.65 -10.73 -0.16
C ALA A 81 9.09 -11.70 -1.25
N ALA A 82 9.81 -11.22 -2.27
CA ALA A 82 10.29 -12.05 -3.38
C ALA A 82 11.36 -13.08 -2.96
N GLY A 83 12.13 -12.80 -1.90
CA GLY A 83 13.13 -13.70 -1.34
C GLY A 83 12.68 -14.43 -0.08
N TRP A 84 11.38 -14.45 0.20
CA TRP A 84 10.85 -15.00 1.44
C TRP A 84 10.68 -16.52 1.35
N ASP A 85 11.66 -17.25 1.90
CA ASP A 85 11.56 -18.69 2.12
C ASP A 85 11.22 -18.95 3.60
N ALA A 86 9.99 -19.38 3.87
CA ALA A 86 9.49 -19.77 5.19
C ALA A 86 9.01 -21.22 5.23
#